data_AF-A0A7J4PD46-F1
#
_entry.id   AF-A0A7J4PD46-F1
#
_cell.length_a   1.000
_cell.length_b   1.000
_cell.length_c   1.000
_cell.angle_alpha   90.00
_cell.angle_beta   90.00
_cell.angle_gamma   90.00
#
_symmetry.space_group_name_H-M   'P 1'
#
loop_
_entity.id
_entity.type
_entity.pdbx_description
1 polymer ?
#
loop_
_entity_poly.entity_id
_entity_poly.type
_entity_poly.pdbx_seq_one_letter_code
_entity_poly.pdbx_strand_id
1 'polypeptide(L)'
;LQAGAVVIFLGTVRAFLRGEKVKHLEYEAYEPMARKELVEIENEARSCSAAEKEPIIHRVGKLEVGKVTLFVVTGALHRKDAFLACAHVGDELKGGDLY
;
A
#
# COMPACT_ATOMS: atom_id res chain seq x y z
N LEU A 1 19.06 -4.00 -10.33
CA LEU A 1 18.56 -3.67 -8.97
C LEU A 1 19.77 -3.48 -8.09
N GLN A 2 19.94 -2.31 -7.49
CA GLN A 2 21.00 -2.08 -6.50
C GLN A 2 20.50 -2.37 -5.07
N ALA A 3 19.18 -2.47 -4.87
CA ALA A 3 18.56 -2.89 -3.62
C ALA A 3 19.07 -4.25 -3.09
N GLY A 4 19.57 -4.23 -1.84
CA GLY A 4 19.95 -5.42 -1.06
C GLY A 4 18.82 -5.98 -0.20
N ALA A 5 17.68 -5.32 -0.14
CA ALA A 5 16.46 -5.78 0.53
C ALA A 5 15.20 -5.32 -0.21
N VAL A 6 14.18 -6.19 -0.21
CA VAL A 6 12.84 -5.91 -0.73
C VAL A 6 11.82 -6.29 0.34
N VAL A 7 10.87 -5.41 0.60
CA VAL A 7 9.74 -5.67 1.49
C VAL A 7 8.44 -5.58 0.68
N ILE A 8 7.54 -6.52 0.95
CA ILE A 8 6.23 -6.58 0.32
C ILE A 8 5.17 -6.49 1.41
N PHE A 9 4.25 -5.55 1.27
CA PHE A 9 3.05 -5.46 2.08
C PHE A 9 1.82 -5.81 1.24
N LEU A 10 0.97 -6.67 1.81
CA LEU A 10 -0.27 -7.13 1.21
C LEU A 10 -1.42 -6.83 2.17
N GLY A 11 -2.25 -5.85 1.80
CA GLY A 11 -3.55 -5.63 2.44
C GLY A 11 -4.56 -6.64 1.91
N THR A 12 -5.34 -7.28 2.78
CA THR A 12 -6.36 -8.26 2.38
C THR A 12 -7.70 -7.99 3.04
N VAL A 13 -8.80 -8.31 2.36
CA VAL A 13 -10.15 -8.24 2.94
C VAL A 13 -10.26 -9.21 4.12
N ARG A 14 -10.53 -8.68 5.31
CA ARG A 14 -10.74 -9.46 6.54
C ARG A 14 -12.13 -10.07 6.57
N ALA A 15 -12.26 -11.25 7.18
CA ALA A 15 -13.55 -11.93 7.35
C ALA A 15 -14.49 -11.22 8.35
N PHE A 16 -13.93 -10.41 9.24
CA PHE A 16 -14.66 -9.67 10.26
C PHE A 16 -14.24 -8.21 10.29
N LEU A 17 -15.24 -7.33 10.41
CA LEU A 17 -15.05 -5.90 10.59
C LEU A 17 -16.03 -5.43 11.67
N ARG A 18 -15.50 -4.82 12.74
CA ARG A 18 -16.29 -4.32 13.89
C ARG A 18 -17.26 -5.36 14.50
N GLY A 19 -16.85 -6.64 14.52
CA GLY A 19 -17.65 -7.75 15.04
C GLY A 19 -18.63 -8.37 14.06
N GLU A 20 -18.82 -7.77 12.88
CA GLU A 20 -19.71 -8.29 11.84
C GLU A 20 -18.96 -9.10 10.78
N LYS A 21 -19.65 -10.10 10.21
CA LYS A 21 -19.11 -10.94 9.14
C LYS A 21 -19.16 -10.20 7.82
N VAL A 22 -18.00 -10.02 7.19
CA VAL A 22 -17.86 -9.37 5.89
C VAL A 22 -18.07 -10.42 4.79
N LYS A 23 -18.89 -10.12 3.78
CA LYS A 23 -19.01 -10.94 2.56
C LYS A 23 -18.05 -10.48 1.47
N HIS A 24 -17.97 -9.18 1.26
CA HIS A 24 -17.06 -8.51 0.35
C HIS A 24 -16.88 -7.06 0.80
N LEU A 25 -15.87 -6.41 0.25
CA LEU A 25 -15.71 -4.96 0.26
C LEU A 25 -15.85 -4.47 -1.19
N GLU A 26 -16.32 -3.24 -1.34
CA GLU A 26 -16.40 -2.56 -2.63
C GLU A 26 -15.60 -1.27 -2.49
N TYR A 27 -14.55 -1.16 -3.30
CA TYR A 27 -13.64 -0.03 -3.29
C TYR A 27 -13.92 0.86 -4.49
N GLU A 28 -14.08 2.15 -4.27
CA GLU A 28 -14.22 3.13 -5.35
C GLU A 28 -13.06 4.12 -5.29
N ALA A 29 -12.56 4.54 -6.45
CA ALA A 29 -11.53 5.57 -6.49
C ALA A 29 -11.79 6.53 -7.64
N TYR A 30 -11.67 7.83 -7.36
CA TYR A 30 -11.53 8.83 -8.40
C TYR A 30 -10.09 8.79 -8.92
N GLU A 31 -9.88 8.04 -10.02
CA GLU A 31 -8.55 7.70 -10.53
C GLU A 31 -7.56 8.89 -10.63
N PRO A 32 -7.95 10.10 -11.09
CA PRO A 32 -7.01 11.21 -11.19
C PRO A 32 -6.47 11.68 -9.83
N MET A 33 -7.32 11.72 -8.81
CA MET A 33 -6.92 12.11 -7.46
C MET A 33 -6.13 11.01 -6.77
N ALA A 34 -6.61 9.76 -6.85
CA ALA A 34 -5.91 8.61 -6.29
C ALA A 34 -4.49 8.48 -6.87
N ARG A 35 -4.33 8.67 -8.19
CA ARG A 35 -2.99 8.66 -8.82
C ARG A 35 -2.09 9.78 -8.29
N LYS A 36 -2.64 10.97 -8.06
CA LYS A 36 -1.88 12.11 -7.55
C LYS A 36 -1.39 11.83 -6.12
N GLU A 37 -2.26 11.36 -5.24
CA GLU A 37 -1.91 11.00 -3.86
C GLU A 37 -0.88 9.87 -3.82
N LEU A 38 -1.04 8.83 -4.65
CA LEU A 38 -0.04 7.75 -4.76
C LEU A 38 1.35 8.28 -5.13
N VAL A 39 1.44 9.22 -6.07
CA VAL A 39 2.71 9.84 -6.47
C VAL A 39 3.32 10.66 -5.33
N GLU A 40 2.50 11.38 -4.56
CA GLU A 40 2.95 12.15 -3.40
C GLU A 40 3.51 11.22 -2.32
N ILE A 41 2.80 10.15 -1.97
CA ILE A 41 3.25 9.13 -1.00
C ILE A 41 4.55 8.45 -1.45
N GLU A 42 4.67 8.09 -2.73
CA GLU A 42 5.92 7.54 -3.25
C GLU A 42 7.10 8.52 -3.13
N ASN A 43 6.86 9.81 -3.37
CA ASN A 43 7.93 10.82 -3.25
C ASN A 43 8.34 11.04 -1.80
N GLU A 44 7.38 11.04 -0.87
CA GLU A 44 7.65 11.11 0.57
C GLU A 44 8.45 9.89 1.06
N ALA A 45 8.05 8.68 0.66
CA ALA A 45 8.77 7.44 0.99
C ALA A 45 10.23 7.44 0.53
N ARG A 46 10.50 7.97 -0.67
CA ARG A 46 11.86 8.17 -1.19
C ARG A 46 12.64 9.25 -0.46
N SER A 47 11.97 10.23 0.14
CA SER A 47 12.63 11.27 0.93
C SER A 47 12.98 10.78 2.34
N CYS A 48 12.14 9.92 2.92
CA CYS A 48 12.29 9.38 4.26
C CYS A 48 13.25 8.20 4.36
N SER A 49 13.61 7.58 3.23
CA SER A 49 14.46 6.40 3.17
C SER A 49 15.35 6.45 1.92
N ALA A 50 16.55 5.85 1.97
CA ALA A 50 17.39 5.69 0.78
C ALA A 50 16.85 4.59 -0.18
N ALA A 51 15.53 4.54 -0.38
CA ALA A 51 14.86 3.58 -1.23
C ALA A 51 15.01 3.95 -2.71
N GLU A 52 15.10 2.93 -3.57
CA GLU A 52 15.36 3.13 -5.01
C GLU A 52 14.08 3.22 -5.83
N LYS A 53 13.07 2.39 -5.51
CA LYS A 53 11.79 2.30 -6.22
C LYS A 53 10.73 1.66 -5.33
N GLU A 54 9.53 2.24 -5.31
CA GLU A 54 8.33 1.67 -4.68
C GLU A 54 7.18 1.56 -5.69
N PRO A 55 6.84 0.37 -6.26
CA PRO A 55 5.58 0.24 -6.95
C PRO A 55 4.44 0.05 -5.94
N ILE A 56 3.46 0.96 -5.99
CA ILE A 56 2.19 0.84 -5.26
C ILE A 56 1.08 0.42 -6.24
N ILE A 57 0.35 -0.63 -5.90
CA ILE A 57 -0.83 -1.08 -6.64
C ILE A 57 -2.00 -1.22 -5.67
N HIS A 58 -3.05 -0.42 -5.89
CA HIS A 58 -4.31 -0.51 -5.17
C HIS A 58 -5.42 -1.01 -6.10
N ARG A 59 -6.19 -2.02 -5.66
CA ARG A 59 -7.31 -2.57 -6.45
C ARG A 59 -8.62 -1.87 -6.09
N VAL A 60 -9.36 -1.51 -7.12
CA VAL A 60 -10.73 -0.98 -7.02
C VAL A 60 -11.77 -2.04 -7.42
N GLY A 61 -13.02 -1.82 -7.04
CA GLY A 61 -14.16 -2.69 -7.29
C GLY A 61 -14.43 -3.69 -6.16
N LYS A 62 -15.30 -4.66 -6.46
CA LYS A 62 -15.76 -5.66 -5.50
C LYS A 62 -14.70 -6.73 -5.22
N LEU A 63 -14.31 -6.87 -3.96
CA LEU A 63 -13.30 -7.82 -3.49
C LEU A 63 -13.84 -8.72 -2.37
N GLU A 64 -13.71 -10.03 -2.56
CA GLU A 64 -14.11 -11.04 -1.58
C GLU A 64 -13.11 -11.15 -0.43
N VAL A 65 -13.55 -11.77 0.68
CA VAL A 65 -12.68 -12.10 1.82
C VAL A 65 -11.43 -12.86 1.38
N GLY A 66 -10.27 -12.46 1.90
CA GLY A 66 -8.97 -13.05 1.58
C GLY A 66 -8.35 -12.56 0.27
N LYS A 67 -9.06 -11.75 -0.53
CA LYS A 67 -8.47 -11.11 -1.71
C LYS A 67 -7.57 -9.95 -1.31
N VAL A 68 -6.47 -9.80 -2.03
CA VAL A 68 -5.55 -8.66 -1.91
C VAL A 68 -6.25 -7.40 -2.40
N THR A 69 -6.22 -6.37 -1.58
CA THR A 69 -6.79 -5.03 -1.84
C THR A 69 -5.67 -4.04 -2.15
N LEU A 70 -4.56 -4.15 -1.43
CA LEU A 70 -3.40 -3.28 -1.55
C LEU A 70 -2.13 -4.12 -1.68
N PHE A 71 -1.27 -3.74 -2.61
CA PHE A 71 0.04 -4.33 -2.83
C PHE A 71 1.08 -3.23 -2.90
N VAL A 72 1.99 -3.22 -1.93
CA VAL A 72 3.10 -2.28 -1.84
C VAL A 72 4.39 -3.09 -1.90
N VAL A 73 5.32 -2.67 -2.75
CA VAL A 73 6.68 -3.23 -2.76
C VAL A 73 7.64 -2.08 -2.56
N THR A 74 8.61 -2.24 -1.68
CA THR A 74 9.67 -1.25 -1.46
C THR A 74 11.04 -1.93 -1.56
N GLY A 75 12.00 -1.27 -2.17
CA GLY A 75 13.37 -1.75 -2.31
C GLY A 75 14.39 -0.76 -1.77
N ALA A 76 15.36 -1.22 -0.99
CA ALA A 76 16.45 -0.40 -0.46
C ALA A 76 17.77 -1.19 -0.34
N LEU A 77 18.89 -0.50 -0.14
CA LEU A 77 20.21 -1.13 0.05
C LEU A 77 20.24 -2.04 1.29
N HIS A 78 19.53 -1.66 2.36
CA HIS A 78 19.47 -2.39 3.60
C HIS A 78 18.04 -2.60 4.08
N ARG A 79 17.80 -3.72 4.78
CA ARG A 79 16.47 -4.14 5.22
C ARG A 79 15.73 -3.09 6.06
N LYS A 80 16.45 -2.33 6.88
CA LYS A 80 15.85 -1.34 7.79
C LYS A 80 15.10 -0.27 7.00
N ASP A 81 15.71 0.24 5.94
CA ASP A 81 15.15 1.30 5.11
C ASP A 81 13.97 0.77 4.29
N ALA A 82 14.06 -0.46 3.78
CA ALA A 82 12.96 -1.10 3.07
C ALA A 82 11.71 -1.29 3.96
N PHE A 83 11.90 -1.71 5.22
CA PHE A 83 10.80 -1.81 6.18
C PHE A 83 10.20 -0.44 6.53
N LEU A 84 11.05 0.58 6.75
CA LEU A 84 10.58 1.93 7.07
C LEU A 84 9.74 2.52 5.93
N ALA A 85 10.22 2.41 4.69
CA ALA A 85 9.50 2.85 3.50
C ALA A 85 8.15 2.13 3.37
N CYS A 86 8.14 0.80 3.55
CA CYS A 86 6.92 0.02 3.41
C CYS A 86 5.86 0.36 4.46
N ALA A 87 6.29 0.58 5.70
CA ALA A 87 5.42 1.00 6.79
C ALA A 87 4.82 2.38 6.53
N HIS A 88 5.65 3.36 6.15
CA HIS A 88 5.19 4.71 5.84
C HIS A 88 4.15 4.72 4.72
N VAL A 89 4.43 4.04 3.60
CA VAL A 89 3.46 3.91 2.49
C VAL A 89 2.15 3.26 2.96
N GLY A 90 2.23 2.19 3.75
CA GLY A 90 1.04 1.51 4.28
C GLY A 90 0.20 2.38 5.22
N ASP A 91 0.83 3.25 6.00
CA ASP A 91 0.16 4.16 6.92
C ASP A 91 -0.51 5.33 6.19
N GLU A 92 0.16 5.96 5.22
CA GLU A 92 -0.41 7.06 4.44
C GLU A 92 -1.63 6.61 3.62
N LEU A 93 -1.56 5.42 3.01
CA LEU A 93 -2.68 4.84 2.25
C LEU A 93 -3.88 4.44 3.12
N LYS A 94 -3.70 4.38 4.44
CA LYS A 94 -4.78 4.15 5.40
C LYS A 94 -5.33 5.44 5.98
N GLY A 95 -4.51 6.50 6.03
CA GLY A 95 -4.88 7.82 6.52
C GLY A 95 -5.64 8.67 5.51
N GLY A 96 -5.34 8.53 4.22
CA GLY A 96 -6.19 9.01 3.13
C GLY A 96 -7.32 8.02 2.90
N ASP A 97 -8.57 8.43 3.04
CA ASP A 97 -9.76 7.61 2.76
C ASP A 97 -9.86 7.25 1.25
N LEU A 98 -8.95 6.41 0.75
CA LEU A 98 -9.02 5.75 -0.56
C LEU A 98 -9.75 4.39 -0.47
N TYR A 99 -10.68 4.26 0.48
CA TYR A 99 -11.45 3.05 0.74
C TYR A 99 -12.86 3.12 0.15
#